data_AF-A0AB36B0W1-F1
#
_entry.id   AF-A0AB36B0W1-F1
#
_cell.length_a   1.000
_cell.length_b   1.000
_cell.length_c   1.000
_cell.angle_alpha   90.00
_cell.angle_beta   90.00
_cell.angle_gamma   90.00
#
_symmetry.space_group_name_H-M   'P 1'
#
loop_
_entity.id
_entity.type
_entity.pdbx_description
1 polymer ?
#
loop_
_entity_poly.entity_id
_entity_poly.type
_entity_poly.pdbx_seq_one_letter_code
_entity_poly.pdbx_strand_id
1 'polypeptide(L)'
;MTRNEVLDKQLSKYGKYGYTRLKISGLIKDGENHGFSYTMIYNGLRMALSNATGEHEYFSLQDMMEITGETQDELIARIEDSREELRKNGEDPDDYFVQVTPKELRS
;
A
#
# COMPACT_ATOMS: atom_id res chain seq x y z
N MET A 1 -10.51 -9.36 3.07
CA MET A 1 -9.81 -9.35 4.36
C MET A 1 -10.81 -9.19 5.49
N THR A 2 -10.47 -9.61 6.71
CA THR A 2 -11.25 -9.39 7.94
C THR A 2 -10.59 -8.32 8.81
N ARG A 3 -11.36 -7.76 9.75
CA ARG A 3 -10.87 -6.80 10.75
C ARG A 3 -9.60 -7.26 11.48
N ASN A 4 -9.58 -8.52 11.92
CA ASN A 4 -8.47 -9.06 12.68
C ASN A 4 -7.24 -9.26 11.78
N GLU A 5 -7.42 -9.67 10.53
CA GLU A 5 -6.32 -9.77 9.57
C GLU A 5 -5.66 -8.41 9.33
N VAL A 6 -6.44 -7.32 9.20
CA VAL A 6 -5.87 -5.98 9.08
C VAL A 6 -5.10 -5.61 10.33
N LEU A 7 -5.71 -5.78 11.51
CA LEU A 7 -5.09 -5.42 12.78
C LEU A 7 -3.78 -6.17 13.04
N ASP A 8 -3.76 -7.48 12.82
CA ASP A 8 -2.61 -8.32 13.10
C ASP A 8 -1.47 -8.05 12.10
N LYS A 9 -1.78 -7.87 10.82
CA LYS A 9 -0.77 -7.49 9.81
C LYS A 9 -0.16 -6.12 10.10
N GLN A 10 -0.98 -5.11 10.38
CA GLN A 10 -0.48 -3.76 10.68
C GLN A 10 0.33 -3.72 11.98
N LEU A 11 -0.08 -4.47 13.01
CA LEU A 11 0.70 -4.60 14.25
C LEU A 11 2.04 -5.28 14.01
N SER A 12 2.05 -6.37 13.23
CA SER A 12 3.28 -7.10 12.93
C SER A 12 4.32 -6.21 12.25
N LYS A 13 3.89 -5.34 11.33
CA LYS A 13 4.82 -4.49 10.57
C LYS A 13 5.16 -3.19 11.30
N TYR A 14 4.16 -2.48 11.82
CA TYR A 14 4.32 -1.13 12.35
C TYR A 14 4.44 -1.07 13.89
N GLY A 15 4.26 -2.18 14.60
CA GLY A 15 4.38 -2.23 16.06
C GLY A 15 5.75 -1.76 16.57
N LYS A 16 6.82 -2.06 15.82
CA LYS A 16 8.19 -1.60 16.11
C LYS A 16 8.36 -0.07 16.14
N TYR A 17 7.44 0.67 15.53
CA TYR A 17 7.40 2.15 15.53
C TYR A 17 6.49 2.74 16.62
N GLY A 18 6.03 1.92 17.58
CA GLY A 18 5.16 2.36 18.67
C GLY A 18 3.67 2.41 18.33
N TYR A 19 3.24 1.87 17.18
CA TYR A 19 1.83 1.71 16.89
C TYR A 19 1.23 0.57 17.72
N THR A 20 0.43 0.95 18.72
CA THR A 20 -0.21 0.00 19.62
C THR A 20 -1.47 -0.62 18.99
N ARG A 21 -1.89 -1.77 19.54
CA ARG A 21 -3.16 -2.42 19.15
C ARG A 21 -4.34 -1.45 19.28
N LEU A 22 -4.36 -0.61 20.32
CA LEU A 22 -5.39 0.40 20.52
C LEU A 22 -5.40 1.43 19.38
N LYS A 23 -4.23 1.98 19.03
CA LYS A 23 -4.11 2.99 17.96
C LYS A 23 -4.54 2.43 16.61
N ILE A 24 -4.03 1.27 16.23
CA ILE A 24 -4.39 0.63 14.94
C ILE A 24 -5.88 0.24 14.93
N SER A 25 -6.41 -0.31 16.02
CA SER A 25 -7.83 -0.64 16.13
C SER A 25 -8.72 0.61 16.00
N GLY A 26 -8.27 1.77 16.49
CA GLY A 26 -8.96 3.05 16.31
C GLY A 26 -9.02 3.46 14.84
N LEU A 27 -7.89 3.39 14.13
CA LEU A 27 -7.82 3.73 12.71
C LEU A 27 -8.67 2.78 11.83
N ILE A 28 -8.70 1.48 12.17
CA ILE A 28 -9.59 0.53 11.49
C ILE A 28 -11.05 0.90 11.71
N LYS A 29 -11.42 1.25 12.95
CA LYS A 29 -12.78 1.69 13.28
C LYS A 29 -13.18 2.95 12.52
N ASP A 30 -12.27 3.90 12.35
CA ASP A 30 -12.53 5.09 11.55
C ASP A 30 -12.80 4.75 10.08
N GLY A 31 -12.04 3.80 9.51
CA GLY A 31 -12.32 3.28 8.16
C GLY A 31 -13.68 2.57 8.06
N GLU A 32 -14.02 1.74 9.05
CA GLU A 32 -15.33 1.09 9.15
C GLU A 32 -16.48 2.13 9.18
N ASN A 33 -16.31 3.23 9.92
CA ASN A 33 -17.30 4.31 10.02
C ASN A 33 -17.49 5.06 8.69
N HIS A 34 -16.48 5.08 7.82
CA HIS A 34 -16.58 5.64 6.46
C HIS A 34 -17.12 4.63 5.43
N GLY A 35 -17.47 3.40 5.87
CA GLY A 35 -17.98 2.36 4.99
C GLY A 35 -16.92 1.70 4.11
N PHE A 36 -15.63 1.86 4.43
CA PHE A 36 -14.56 1.27 3.64
C PHE A 36 -14.47 -0.24 3.85
N SER A 37 -14.12 -0.95 2.78
CA SER A 37 -13.81 -2.38 2.87
C SER A 37 -12.53 -2.59 3.68
N TYR A 38 -12.38 -3.74 4.33
CA TYR A 38 -11.15 -4.04 5.08
C TYR A 38 -9.89 -4.05 4.20
N THR A 39 -10.01 -4.37 2.91
CA THR A 39 -8.86 -4.30 2.00
C THR A 39 -8.47 -2.85 1.71
N MET A 40 -9.43 -1.95 1.51
CA MET A 40 -9.17 -0.51 1.35
C MET A 40 -8.59 0.09 2.64
N ILE A 41 -9.10 -0.30 3.81
CA ILE A 41 -8.55 0.10 5.11
C ILE A 41 -7.10 -0.39 5.23
N TYR A 42 -6.82 -1.65 4.91
CA TYR A 42 -5.47 -2.21 4.96
C TYR A 42 -4.49 -1.43 4.08
N ASN A 43 -4.85 -1.19 2.82
CA ASN A 43 -3.99 -0.47 1.87
C ASN A 43 -3.81 1.01 2.24
N GLY A 44 -4.88 1.69 2.66
CA GLY A 44 -4.79 3.07 3.14
C GLY A 44 -3.91 3.21 4.38
N LEU A 45 -3.99 2.26 5.32
CA LEU A 45 -3.10 2.25 6.47
C LEU A 45 -1.65 1.97 6.08
N ARG A 46 -1.37 1.06 5.15
CA ARG A 46 0.00 0.86 4.65
C ARG A 46 0.58 2.16 4.09
N MET A 47 -0.16 2.86 3.23
CA MET A 47 0.28 4.15 2.67
C MET A 47 0.52 5.22 3.74
N ALA A 48 -0.42 5.39 4.68
CA ALA A 48 -0.32 6.43 5.70
C ALA A 48 0.81 6.15 6.70
N LEU A 49 0.98 4.89 7.10
CA LEU A 49 1.97 4.48 8.08
C LEU A 49 3.38 4.40 7.48
N SER A 50 3.54 3.94 6.23
CA SER A 50 4.82 3.97 5.53
C SER A 50 5.34 5.39 5.39
N ASN A 51 4.48 6.31 4.92
CA ASN A 51 4.83 7.72 4.81
C ASN A 51 5.20 8.36 6.16
N ALA A 52 4.51 7.98 7.24
CA ALA A 52 4.79 8.51 8.58
C ALA A 52 6.07 7.95 9.22
N THR A 53 6.52 6.76 8.82
CA THR A 53 7.63 6.05 9.46
C THR A 53 8.89 5.94 8.60
N GLY A 54 8.77 6.19 7.29
CA GLY A 54 9.81 5.90 6.31
C GLY A 54 9.95 4.40 6.00
N GLU A 55 9.05 3.54 6.49
CA GLU A 55 9.02 2.12 6.13
C GLU A 55 8.72 1.98 4.63
N HIS A 56 9.46 1.11 3.95
CA HIS A 56 9.22 0.87 2.54
C HIS A 56 8.03 -0.08 2.34
N GLU A 57 7.18 0.22 1.36
CA GLU A 57 6.01 -0.60 1.00
C GLU A 57 5.97 -0.80 -0.51
N TYR A 58 5.74 -2.03 -0.93
CA TYR A 58 5.44 -2.36 -2.32
C TYR A 58 3.93 -2.54 -2.50
N PHE A 59 3.37 -1.91 -3.52
CA PHE A 59 1.97 -2.11 -3.88
C PHE A 59 1.91 -2.89 -5.18
N SER A 60 1.18 -4.01 -5.17
CA SER A 60 0.93 -4.77 -6.38
C SER A 60 -0.02 -4.01 -7.30
N LEU A 61 -0.10 -4.42 -8.57
CA LEU A 61 -1.12 -3.92 -9.49
C LEU A 61 -2.52 -4.09 -8.89
N GLN A 62 -2.81 -5.23 -8.26
CA GLN A 62 -4.10 -5.46 -7.62
C GLN A 62 -4.38 -4.47 -6.48
N ASP A 63 -3.38 -4.18 -5.63
CA ASP A 63 -3.54 -3.15 -4.60
C ASP A 63 -3.84 -1.79 -5.22
N MET A 64 -3.13 -1.44 -6.28
CA MET A 64 -3.32 -0.17 -6.98
C MET A 64 -4.69 -0.08 -7.66
N MET A 65 -5.20 -1.17 -8.24
CA MET A 65 -6.56 -1.22 -8.80
C MET A 65 -7.61 -0.95 -7.72
N GLU A 66 -7.44 -1.53 -6.52
CA GLU A 66 -8.36 -1.30 -5.42
C GLU A 66 -8.28 0.13 -4.85
N ILE A 67 -7.08 0.72 -4.83
CA ILE A 67 -6.87 2.10 -4.34
C ILE A 67 -7.44 3.13 -5.31
N THR A 68 -7.21 2.94 -6.60
CA THR A 68 -7.48 3.95 -7.64
C THR A 68 -8.81 3.75 -8.34
N GLY A 69 -9.35 2.52 -8.34
CA GLY A 69 -10.49 2.12 -9.15
C GLY A 69 -10.16 1.89 -10.63
N GLU A 70 -8.89 2.02 -11.02
CA GLU A 70 -8.44 1.79 -12.39
C GLU A 70 -8.40 0.29 -12.72
N THR A 71 -8.58 -0.02 -14.00
CA THR A 71 -8.37 -1.36 -14.54
C THR A 71 -6.88 -1.69 -14.61
N GLN A 72 -6.56 -2.98 -14.75
CA GLN A 72 -5.17 -3.42 -14.90
C GLN A 72 -4.51 -2.78 -16.13
N ASP A 73 -5.23 -2.68 -17.25
CA ASP A 73 -4.69 -2.13 -18.50
C ASP A 73 -4.42 -0.62 -18.39
N GLU A 74 -5.30 0.14 -17.71
CA GLU A 74 -5.09 1.56 -17.42
C GLU A 74 -3.85 1.78 -16.53
N LEU A 75 -3.68 0.95 -15.50
CA LEU A 75 -2.50 1.02 -14.64
C LEU A 75 -1.21 0.69 -15.39
N ILE A 76 -1.22 -0.34 -16.24
CA ILE A 76 -0.06 -0.71 -17.06
C ILE A 76 0.29 0.44 -18.02
N ALA A 77 -0.70 1.01 -18.70
CA ALA A 77 -0.49 2.16 -19.57
C ALA A 77 0.14 3.34 -18.81
N ARG A 78 -0.39 3.68 -17.62
CA ARG A 78 0.16 4.74 -16.78
C ARG A 78 1.58 4.44 -16.30
N ILE A 79 1.90 3.18 -16.00
CA ILE A 79 3.26 2.76 -15.63
C ILE A 79 4.20 3.00 -16.81
N GLU A 80 3.85 2.59 -18.03
CA GLU A 80 4.70 2.82 -19.20
C GLU A 80 4.92 4.31 -19.48
N ASP A 81 3.86 5.13 -19.40
CA ASP A 81 3.98 6.58 -19.53
C ASP A 81 4.92 7.16 -18.45
N SER A 82 4.78 6.72 -17.21
CA SER A 82 5.63 7.15 -16.10
C SER A 82 7.09 6.73 -16.30
N ARG A 83 7.33 5.52 -16.84
CA ARG A 83 8.68 5.03 -17.16
C ARG A 83 9.33 5.87 -18.25
N GLU A 84 8.58 6.36 -19.24
CA GLU A 84 9.11 7.26 -20.26
C GLU A 84 9.51 8.62 -19.66
N GLU A 85 8.65 9.21 -18.83
CA GLU A 85 8.91 10.51 -18.19
C GLU A 85 10.11 10.47 -17.23
N LEU A 86 10.24 9.41 -16.42
CA LEU A 86 11.40 9.22 -15.54
C LEU A 86 12.71 9.17 -16.35
N ARG A 87 12.73 8.43 -17.47
CA ARG A 87 13.91 8.37 -18.34
C ARG A 87 14.24 9.74 -18.96
N LYS A 88 13.23 10.53 -19.34
CA LYS A 88 13.44 11.91 -19.84
C LYS A 88 14.07 12.82 -18.79
N ASN A 89 13.75 12.60 -17.52
CA ASN A 89 14.32 13.32 -16.39
C ASN A 89 15.68 12.78 -15.92
N GLY A 90 16.19 11.71 -16.55
CA GLY A 90 17.46 11.09 -16.20
C GLY A 90 17.37 10.17 -14.97
N GLU A 91 16.18 9.78 -14.56
CA GLU A 91 15.92 8.82 -13.48
C GLU A 91 15.77 7.39 -14.03
N ASP A 92 16.10 6.39 -13.22
CA ASP A 92 15.89 4.98 -13.56
C ASP A 92 14.47 4.55 -13.13
N PRO A 93 13.57 4.20 -14.06
CA PRO A 93 12.23 3.77 -13.70
C PRO A 93 12.17 2.48 -12.88
N ASP A 94 13.22 1.67 -12.90
CA ASP A 94 13.29 0.43 -12.13
C ASP A 94 13.49 0.70 -10.63
N ASP A 95 13.81 1.94 -10.22
CA ASP A 95 13.79 2.36 -8.82
C ASP A 95 12.36 2.48 -8.25
N TYR A 96 11.36 2.65 -9.13
CA TYR A 96 9.96 2.89 -8.77
C TYR A 96 9.03 1.72 -9.14
N PHE A 97 9.31 1.07 -10.28
CA PHE A 97 8.48 0.00 -10.83
C PHE A 97 9.27 -1.30 -10.88
N VAL A 98 9.33 -1.97 -9.73
CA VAL A 98 10.13 -3.18 -9.53
C VAL A 98 9.36 -4.48 -9.77
N GLN A 99 10.06 -5.50 -10.25
CA GLN A 99 9.57 -6.88 -10.15
C GLN A 99 10.03 -7.49 -8.82
N VAL A 100 9.09 -7.65 -7.89
CA VAL A 100 9.35 -8.31 -6.60
C VAL A 100 8.70 -9.69 -6.55
N THR A 101 9.32 -10.62 -5.82
CA THR A 101 8.70 -11.91 -5.54
C THR A 101 7.49 -11.76 -4.62
N PRO A 102 6.53 -12.70 -4.63
CA PRO A 102 5.38 -12.65 -3.70
C PRO A 102 5.76 -12.61 -2.22
N LYS A 103 6.97 -13.09 -1.87
CA LYS A 103 7.50 -13.05 -0.49
C LYS A 103 7.91 -11.63 -0.09
N GLU A 104 8.54 -10.90 -1.01
CA GLU A 104 8.99 -9.52 -0.80
C GLU A 104 7.82 -8.52 -0.82
N LEU A 105 6.76 -8.81 -1.59
CA LEU A 105 5.53 -8.01 -1.56
C LEU A 105 4.82 -8.02 -0.19
N ARG A 106 5.06 -9.06 0.61
CA ARG A 106 4.35 -9.34 1.87
C ARG A 106 5.21 -9.16 3.13
N SER A 107 6.48 -8.80 2.98
CA SER A 107 7.40 -8.46 4.08
C SER A 107 7.18 -7.04 4.59
#